data_AF-A0A954A124-F1
#
_entry.id   AF-A0A954A124-F1
#
_cell.length_a   1.000
_cell.length_b   1.000
_cell.length_c   1.000
_cell.angle_alpha   90.00
_cell.angle_beta   90.00
_cell.angle_gamma   90.00
#
_symmetry.space_group_name_H-M   'P 1'
#
loop_
_entity.id
_entity.type
_entity.pdbx_description
1 polymer ?
#
loop_
_entity_poly.entity_id
_entity_poly.type
_entity_poly.pdbx_seq_one_letter_code
_entity_poly.pdbx_strand_id
1 'polypeptide(L)' 'MHAPFGTAVVRAAWIPVLAIAAALPSGCQRAAAAPRPARVFAAASLTRVFRALATEFAVRHPEWPIELHFAGTP' A
#
# COMPACT_ATOMS: atom_id res chain seq x y z
N MET A 1 -9.88 -44.89 -36.19
CA MET A 1 -10.54 -45.67 -35.13
C MET A 1 -11.06 -44.70 -34.07
N HIS A 2 -12.19 -45.05 -33.42
CA HIS A 2 -12.96 -44.33 -32.39
C HIS A 2 -14.00 -43.27 -32.82
N ALA A 3 -15.24 -43.74 -33.05
CA ALA A 3 -16.48 -43.12 -32.55
C ALA A 3 -16.65 -43.52 -31.05
N PRO A 4 -17.69 -43.12 -30.25
CA PRO A 4 -19.01 -42.56 -30.61
C PRO A 4 -19.56 -41.49 -29.62
N PHE A 5 -20.87 -41.21 -29.73
CA PHE A 5 -21.77 -40.45 -28.83
C PHE A 5 -21.81 -38.93 -29.10
N GLY A 6 -22.91 -38.32 -29.56
CA GLY A 6 -24.31 -38.57 -29.26
C GLY A 6 -24.73 -37.67 -28.09
N THR A 7 -25.92 -37.06 -28.19
CA THR A 7 -26.60 -36.16 -27.22
C THR A 7 -26.16 -34.69 -27.27
N ALA A 8 -27.02 -33.68 -27.18
CA ALA A 8 -28.48 -33.62 -27.16
C ALA A 8 -28.87 -32.19 -27.58
N VAL A 9 -29.94 -32.07 -28.36
CA VAL A 9 -30.66 -30.81 -28.54
C VAL A 9 -31.25 -30.42 -27.19
N VAL A 10 -30.65 -29.42 -26.53
CA VAL A 10 -31.28 -28.77 -25.37
C VAL A 10 -32.01 -27.54 -25.87
N ARG A 11 -33.28 -27.72 -26.25
CA ARG A 11 -34.24 -26.62 -26.27
C ARG A 11 -34.50 -26.22 -24.82
N ALA A 12 -33.89 -25.14 -24.37
CA ALA A 12 -34.28 -24.43 -23.16
C ALA A 12 -34.20 -22.94 -23.50
N ALA A 13 -35.29 -22.37 -24.02
CA ALA A 13 -36.29 -21.70 -23.20
C ALA A 13 -35.69 -20.45 -22.55
N TRP A 14 -36.08 -19.31 -23.12
CA TRP A 14 -35.98 -17.94 -22.61
C TRP A 14 -35.74 -17.84 -21.10
N ILE A 15 -34.51 -17.49 -20.71
CA ILE A 15 -34.18 -17.01 -19.37
C ILE A 15 -33.61 -15.60 -19.57
N PRO A 16 -34.16 -14.58 -18.89
CA PRO A 16 -33.79 -13.19 -19.09
C PRO A 16 -32.29 -13.02 -18.80
N VAL A 17 -31.65 -12.14 -19.56
CA VAL A 17 -30.26 -11.73 -19.33
C VAL A 17 -30.15 -11.09 -17.95
N LEU A 18 -29.94 -11.92 -16.94
CA LEU A 18 -29.40 -11.50 -15.66
C LEU A 18 -27.90 -11.36 -15.91
N ALA A 19 -27.50 -10.17 -16.34
CA ALA A 19 -26.10 -9.79 -16.38
C ALA A 19 -25.58 -9.81 -14.93
N ILE A 20 -25.07 -10.97 -14.52
CA ILE A 20 -24.20 -11.08 -13.36
C ILE A 20 -22.95 -10.33 -13.77
N ALA A 21 -22.95 -9.02 -13.49
CA ALA A 21 -21.74 -8.21 -13.55
C ALA A 21 -20.73 -8.96 -12.70
N ALA A 22 -19.73 -9.54 -13.37
CA ALA A 22 -18.65 -10.26 -12.74
C ALA A 22 -18.12 -9.34 -11.64
N ALA A 23 -18.38 -9.72 -10.39
CA ALA A 23 -17.74 -9.15 -9.23
C ALA A 23 -16.26 -9.48 -9.39
N LEU A 24 -15.55 -8.64 -10.16
CA LEU A 24 -14.10 -8.59 -10.12
C LEU A 24 -13.78 -8.40 -8.64
N PRO A 25 -13.13 -9.38 -7.98
CA PRO A 25 -12.78 -9.22 -6.58
C PRO A 25 -11.94 -7.95 -6.52
N SER A 26 -12.50 -6.93 -5.87
CA SER A 26 -11.88 -5.63 -5.65
C SER A 26 -10.45 -5.90 -5.25
N GLY A 27 -9.53 -5.57 -6.16
CA GLY A 27 -8.12 -5.88 -6.00
C GLY A 27 -7.68 -5.40 -4.62
N CYS A 28 -6.84 -6.20 -3.95
CA CYS A 28 -6.26 -5.86 -2.66
C CYS A 28 -5.76 -4.40 -2.69
N GLN A 29 -6.60 -3.49 -2.22
CA GLN A 29 -6.30 -2.08 -2.14
C GLN A 29 -5.42 -2.00 -0.91
N ARG A 30 -4.13 -2.31 -1.10
CA ARG A 30 -3.11 -2.18 -0.08
C ARG A 30 -3.10 -0.71 0.26
N ALA A 31 -3.83 -0.37 1.33
CA ALA A 31 -3.82 0.97 1.88
C ALA A 31 -2.36 1.37 2.02
N ALA A 32 -1.96 2.42 1.30
CA ALA A 32 -0.62 2.96 1.43
C ALA A 32 -0.47 3.33 2.91
N ALA A 33 0.31 2.55 3.65
CA ALA A 33 0.55 2.82 5.05
C ALA A 33 1.14 4.23 5.13
N ALA A 34 0.52 5.10 5.92
CA ALA A 34 1.01 6.46 6.10
C ALA A 34 2.52 6.41 6.44
N PRO A 35 3.35 7.29 5.85
CA PRO A 35 4.79 7.26 6.08
C PRO A 35 5.07 7.35 7.58
N ARG A 36 5.75 6.34 8.13
CA ARG A 36 6.19 6.39 9.52
C ARG A 36 7.41 7.31 9.61
N PRO A 37 7.51 8.15 10.65
CA PRO A 37 8.65 9.02 10.80
C PRO A 37 9.94 8.23 11.02
N ALA A 38 11.03 8.71 10.42
CA ALA A 38 12.36 8.23 10.71
C ALA A 38 12.80 8.76 12.09
N ARG A 39 13.10 7.85 13.01
CA ARG A 39 13.56 8.19 14.36
C ARG A 39 15.07 8.24 14.41
N VAL A 40 15.62 9.33 14.90
CA VAL A 40 17.07 9.54 15.06
C VAL A 40 17.38 9.71 16.54
N PHE A 41 18.23 8.84 17.05
CA PHE A 41 18.75 8.90 18.41
C PHE A 41 20.18 9.41 18.39
N ALA A 42 20.46 10.51 19.10
CA ALA A 42 21.77 11.15 19.11
C ALA A 42 22.17 11.63 20.51
N ALA A 43 23.47 11.89 20.71
CA ALA A 43 23.97 12.48 21.94
C ALA A 43 23.45 13.92 22.13
N ALA A 44 23.18 14.31 23.38
CA ALA A 44 22.66 15.64 23.72
C ALA A 44 23.57 16.79 23.25
N SER A 45 24.89 16.58 23.26
CA SER A 45 25.89 17.53 22.76
C SER A 45 25.73 17.88 21.27
N LEU A 46 25.04 17.04 20.49
CA LEU A 46 24.82 17.23 19.05
C LEU A 46 23.47 17.89 18.72
N THR A 47 22.69 18.29 19.73
CA THR A 47 21.33 18.82 19.55
C THR A 47 21.25 19.94 18.51
N ARG A 48 22.12 20.94 18.60
CA ARG A 48 22.09 22.10 17.70
C ARG A 48 22.32 21.70 16.25
N VAL A 49 23.30 20.83 16.00
CA VAL A 49 23.69 20.37 14.66
C VAL A 49 22.55 19.56 14.03
N PHE A 50 22.00 18.59 14.75
CA PHE A 50 20.93 17.75 14.22
C PHE A 50 19.62 18.50 13.99
N ARG A 51 19.31 19.54 14.79
CA ARG A 51 18.14 20.41 14.52
C ARG A 51 18.30 21.21 13.23
N ALA A 52 19.49 21.74 12.96
CA ALA A 52 19.76 22.44 11.70
C ALA A 52 19.64 21.48 10.50
N LEU A 53 20.27 20.31 10.59
CA LEU A 53 20.19 19.29 9.54
C LEU A 53 18.76 18.80 9.29
N ALA A 54 17.98 18.55 10.35
CA ALA A 54 16.59 18.14 10.21
C ALA A 54 15.72 19.20 9.52
N THR A 55 16.01 20.48 9.75
CA THR A 55 15.32 21.59 9.08
C THR A 55 15.61 21.59 7.58
N GLU A 56 16.89 21.51 7.20
CA GLU A 56 17.30 21.44 5.79
C GLU A 56 16.80 20.17 5.09
N PHE A 57 16.75 19.06 5.84
CA PHE A 57 16.22 17.80 5.34
C PHE A 57 14.72 17.89 5.07
N ALA A 58 13.94 18.47 5.99
CA ALA A 58 12.50 18.64 5.84
C ALA A 58 12.11 19.51 4.63
N VAL A 59 12.94 20.49 4.26
CA VAL A 59 12.73 21.30 3.05
C VAL A 59 12.93 20.47 1.78
N ARG A 60 13.94 19.60 1.76
CA ARG A 60 14.28 18.77 0.59
C ARG A 60 13.43 17.52 0.45
N HIS A 61 12.93 17.00 1.58
CA HIS A 61 12.25 15.72 1.68
C HIS A 61 10.98 15.86 2.54
N PRO A 62 9.98 16.65 2.09
CA PRO A 62 8.75 16.87 2.85
C PRO A 62 7.96 15.58 3.11
N GLU A 63 8.15 14.55 2.29
CA GLU A 63 7.51 13.24 2.42
C GLU A 63 8.13 12.33 3.50
N TRP A 64 9.26 12.74 4.10
CA TRP A 64 10.01 11.97 5.10
C TRP A 64 10.02 12.69 6.46
N PRO A 65 9.00 12.51 7.31
CA PRO A 65 9.00 13.12 8.63
C PRO A 65 10.13 12.53 9.49
N ILE A 66 10.84 13.40 10.22
CA ILE A 66 11.93 13.01 11.13
C ILE A 66 11.56 13.33 12.58
N GLU A 67 11.82 12.39 13.48
CA GLU A 67 11.67 12.53 14.94
C GLU A 67 13.05 12.44 15.59
N LEU A 68 13.46 13.48 16.33
CA LEU A 68 14.77 13.56 16.98
C LEU A 68 14.66 13.26 18.48
N HIS A 69 15.45 12.30 18.96
CA HIS A 69 15.57 11.96 20.37
C HIS A 69 17.01 12.14 20.82
N PHE A 70 17.23 13.01 21.80
CA PHE A 70 18.56 13.28 22.35
C PHE A 70 18.68 12.71 23.76
N ALA A 71 19.85 12.13 24.06
CA ALA A 71 20.16 11.56 25.36
C ALA A 71 21.60 11.87 25.81
N GLY A 72 21.82 11.85 27.12
CA GLY A 72 23.10 12.18 27.76
C GLY A 72 23.14 13.60 28.33
N THR A 73 24.19 13.89 29.08
CA THR A 73 24.47 15.23 29.62
C THR A 73 25.08 16.10 28.51
N PRO A 74 24.62 17.36 28.32
CA PRO A 74 25.10 18.24 27.26
C PRO A 74 26.58 18.64 27.40
#